data_AF-A0A410FTP1-F1
#
_entry.id   AF-A0A410FTP1-F1
#
_cell.length_a   1.000
_cell.length_b   1.000
_cell.length_c   1.000
_cell.angle_alpha   90.00
_cell.angle_beta   90.00
_cell.angle_gamma   90.00
#
_symmetry.space_group_name_H-M   'P 1'
#
loop_
_entity.id
_entity.type
_entity.pdbx_description
1 polymer ?
#
loop_
_entity_poly.entity_id
_entity_poly.type
_entity_poly.pdbx_seq_one_letter_code
_entity_poly.pdbx_strand_id
1 'polypeptide(L)'
;MNVLKIASTSEVGLAAGALANTFREEGMAELQAIGPKAVNQAVKCIAIARGYVAPSGVDLYFVPSFVDVEVSDETRTGIRFTVRSRTPVPALRPRRRADAPPPPTEARAPQPEEWQDI
;
A
#
# COMPACT_ATOMS: atom_id res chain seq x y z
N MET A 1 -4.10 -5.35 -9.44
CA MET A 1 -4.16 -4.51 -8.24
C MET A 1 -5.02 -5.22 -7.21
N ASN A 2 -4.56 -5.36 -5.98
CA ASN A 2 -5.35 -5.99 -4.92
C ASN A 2 -6.28 -4.95 -4.29
N VAL A 3 -7.60 -5.15 -4.42
CA VAL A 3 -8.62 -4.23 -3.89
C VAL A 3 -8.95 -4.60 -2.44
N LEU A 4 -8.82 -3.64 -1.54
CA LEU A 4 -9.16 -3.82 -0.13
C LEU A 4 -10.67 -3.69 0.07
N LYS A 5 -11.34 -4.83 0.31
CA LYS A 5 -12.77 -4.85 0.64
C LYS A 5 -12.96 -4.50 2.11
N ILE A 6 -13.71 -3.44 2.38
CA ILE A 6 -14.03 -2.98 3.73
C ILE A 6 -15.48 -3.33 4.04
N ALA A 7 -15.68 -4.03 5.16
CA ALA A 7 -16.98 -4.36 5.71
C ALA A 7 -17.31 -3.45 6.89
N SER A 8 -18.57 -3.49 7.32
CA SER A 8 -19.01 -2.76 8.54
C SER A 8 -18.29 -3.22 9.81
N THR A 9 -17.85 -4.48 9.84
CA THR A 9 -17.13 -5.14 10.94
C THR A 9 -15.61 -5.16 10.76
N SER A 10 -15.08 -4.52 9.71
CA SER A 10 -13.63 -4.48 9.50
C SER A 10 -12.92 -3.72 10.62
N GLU A 11 -11.85 -4.32 11.15
CA GLU A 11 -10.95 -3.65 12.09
C GLU A 11 -10.13 -2.59 11.37
N VAL A 12 -10.41 -1.32 11.69
CA VAL A 12 -9.92 -0.16 10.96
C VAL A 12 -8.39 -0.06 11.03
N GLY A 13 -7.80 -0.34 12.19
CA GLY A 13 -6.34 -0.26 12.37
C GLY A 13 -5.57 -1.27 11.50
N LEU A 14 -6.09 -2.50 11.42
CA LEU A 14 -5.52 -3.55 10.57
C LEU A 14 -5.69 -3.21 9.08
N ALA A 15 -6.89 -2.76 8.69
CA ALA A 15 -7.15 -2.32 7.33
C ALA A 15 -6.25 -1.13 6.92
N ALA A 16 -6.00 -0.18 7.83
CA ALA A 16 -5.13 0.96 7.59
C ALA A 16 -3.66 0.53 7.41
N GLY A 17 -3.22 -0.47 8.19
CA GLY A 17 -1.89 -1.07 8.03
C GLY A 17 -1.73 -1.72 6.65
N ALA A 18 -2.72 -2.51 6.23
CA ALA A 18 -2.76 -3.12 4.90
C ALA A 18 -2.76 -2.05 3.79
N LEU A 19 -3.59 -1.01 3.93
CA LEU A 19 -3.65 0.12 3.00
C LEU A 19 -2.31 0.83 2.86
N ALA A 20 -1.66 1.16 3.98
CA ALA A 20 -0.36 1.81 3.97
C ALA A 20 0.72 0.93 3.34
N ASN A 21 0.68 -0.38 3.59
CA ASN A 21 1.61 -1.32 2.97
C ASN A 21 1.40 -1.39 1.44
N THR A 22 0.16 -1.60 0.98
CA THR A 22 -0.17 -1.60 -0.44
C THR A 22 0.27 -0.31 -1.11
N PHE A 23 0.02 0.85 -0.48
CA PHE A 23 0.45 2.14 -1.02
C PHE A 23 1.98 2.25 -1.14
N ARG A 24 2.74 1.81 -0.14
CA ARG A 24 4.22 1.81 -0.18
C ARG A 24 4.78 0.83 -1.22
N GLU A 25 4.04 -0.20 -1.59
CA GLU A 25 4.49 -1.17 -2.58
C GLU A 25 4.14 -0.72 -4.01
N GLU A 26 2.92 -0.22 -4.22
CA GLU A 26 2.35 0.02 -5.55
C GLU A 26 2.27 1.52 -5.92
N GLY A 27 2.49 2.44 -4.99
CA GLY A 27 2.29 3.89 -5.19
C GLY A 27 0.83 4.31 -5.28
N MET A 28 -0.08 3.34 -5.12
CA MET A 28 -1.51 3.51 -5.12
C MET A 28 -2.18 2.41 -4.32
N ALA A 29 -3.41 2.67 -3.88
CA ALA A 29 -4.27 1.64 -3.29
C ALA A 29 -5.73 1.88 -3.68
N GLU A 30 -6.54 0.83 -3.59
CA GLU A 30 -7.98 0.91 -3.82
C GLU A 30 -8.72 0.21 -2.68
N LEU A 31 -9.76 0.87 -2.18
CA LEU A 31 -10.71 0.29 -1.24
C LEU A 31 -12.09 0.21 -1.90
N GLN A 32 -12.87 -0.80 -1.53
CA GLN A 32 -14.29 -0.89 -1.89
C GLN A 32 -15.12 -1.14 -0.63
N ALA A 33 -16.23 -0.43 -0.51
CA ALA A 33 -17.14 -0.56 0.61
C ALA A 33 -18.60 -0.51 0.15
N ILE A 34 -19.46 -1.33 0.75
CA ILE A 34 -20.90 -1.39 0.45
C ILE A 34 -21.68 -1.02 1.72
N GLY A 35 -22.54 -0.02 1.60
CA GLY A 35 -23.38 0.47 2.69
C GLY A 35 -22.69 1.46 3.62
N PRO A 36 -23.48 2.22 4.41
CA PRO A 36 -23.00 3.41 5.13
C PRO A 36 -21.96 3.10 6.21
N LYS A 37 -22.14 2.00 6.95
CA LYS A 37 -21.20 1.60 8.00
C LYS A 37 -19.83 1.25 7.42
N ALA A 38 -19.80 0.47 6.33
CA ALA A 38 -18.55 0.10 5.67
C ALA A 38 -17.84 1.32 5.06
N VAL A 39 -18.59 2.24 4.46
CA VAL A 39 -18.07 3.52 3.95
C VAL A 39 -17.41 4.34 5.07
N ASN A 40 -18.04 4.45 6.23
CA ASN A 40 -17.44 5.11 7.40
C ASN A 40 -16.13 4.45 7.83
N GLN A 41 -16.08 3.11 7.86
CA GLN A 41 -14.83 2.38 8.17
C GLN A 41 -13.74 2.62 7.12
N ALA A 42 -14.10 2.68 5.84
CA ALA A 42 -13.14 2.95 4.76
C ALA A 42 -12.53 4.35 4.90
N VAL A 43 -13.34 5.37 5.19
CA VAL A 43 -12.85 6.75 5.42
C VAL A 43 -11.95 6.82 6.64
N LYS A 44 -12.33 6.18 7.77
CA LYS A 44 -11.47 6.11 8.96
C LYS A 44 -10.15 5.38 8.68
N CYS A 45 -10.20 4.29 7.93
CA CYS A 45 -9.03 3.53 7.50
C CYS A 45 -8.04 4.42 6.71
N ILE A 46 -8.54 5.19 5.74
CA ILE A 46 -7.72 6.13 4.97
C ILE A 46 -7.13 7.22 5.87
N ALA A 47 -7.91 7.76 6.81
CA ALA A 47 -7.43 8.78 7.75
C ALA A 47 -6.29 8.26 8.64
N ILE A 48 -6.38 7.03 9.15
CA ILE A 48 -5.30 6.40 9.92
C ILE A 48 -4.09 6.11 9.03
N ALA A 49 -4.30 5.56 7.83
CA ALA A 49 -3.21 5.24 6.90
C ALA A 49 -2.43 6.49 6.48
N ARG A 50 -3.09 7.65 6.34
CA ARG A 50 -2.40 8.95 6.16
C ARG A 50 -1.40 9.21 7.28
N GLY A 51 -1.79 8.98 8.54
CA GLY A 51 -0.88 9.09 9.68
C GLY A 51 0.29 8.11 9.62
N TYR A 52 0.08 6.89 9.14
CA TYR A 52 1.15 5.89 9.01
C TYR A 52 2.19 6.22 7.94
N VAL A 53 1.82 6.94 6.88
CA VAL A 53 2.75 7.29 5.80
C VAL A 53 3.34 8.70 5.94
N ALA A 54 2.77 9.55 6.81
CA ALA A 54 3.26 10.90 7.05
C ALA A 54 4.76 10.99 7.46
N PRO A 55 5.31 10.10 8.31
CA PRO A 55 6.75 10.11 8.64
C PRO A 55 7.67 9.91 7.44
N SER A 56 7.17 9.35 6.33
CA SER A 56 7.90 9.18 5.08
C SER A 56 7.74 10.37 4.11
N GLY A 57 7.13 11.47 4.55
CA GLY A 57 6.87 12.65 3.70
C GLY A 57 5.74 12.45 2.68
N VAL A 58 4.93 11.41 2.85
CA VAL A 58 3.82 11.06 1.96
C VAL A 58 2.51 11.62 2.53
N ASP A 59 1.76 12.37 1.73
CA ASP A 59 0.39 12.77 2.06
C ASP A 59 -0.62 12.13 1.11
N LEU A 60 -1.53 11.30 1.65
CA LEU A 60 -2.53 10.63 0.83
C LEU A 60 -3.76 11.51 0.60
N TYR A 61 -4.33 11.39 -0.59
CA TYR A 61 -5.70 11.78 -0.91
C TYR A 61 -6.45 10.59 -1.50
N PHE A 62 -7.78 10.70 -1.56
CA PHE A 62 -8.60 9.71 -2.24
C PHE A 62 -9.60 10.37 -3.17
N VAL A 63 -9.98 9.64 -4.22
CA VAL A 63 -11.03 10.00 -5.16
C VAL A 63 -12.13 8.94 -5.06
N PRO A 64 -13.34 9.29 -4.60
CA PRO A 64 -14.44 8.34 -4.54
C PRO A 64 -15.11 8.18 -5.90
N SER A 65 -15.59 6.97 -6.21
CA SER A 65 -16.43 6.69 -7.37
C SER A 65 -17.46 5.61 -7.03
N PHE A 66 -18.57 5.56 -7.77
CA PHE A 66 -19.46 4.40 -7.71
C PHE A 66 -18.79 3.18 -8.36
N VAL A 67 -19.16 1.99 -7.89
CA VAL A 67 -18.72 0.72 -8.44
C VAL A 67 -19.81 -0.33 -8.21
N ASP A 68 -20.05 -1.16 -9.22
CA ASP A 68 -20.87 -2.35 -9.05
C ASP A 68 -20.02 -3.51 -8.54
N VAL A 69 -20.48 -4.16 -7.48
CA VAL A 69 -19.78 -5.23 -6.79
C VAL A 69 -20.70 -6.45 -6.69
N GLU A 70 -20.23 -7.58 -7.17
CA GLU A 70 -20.92 -8.86 -7.03
C GLU A 70 -20.78 -9.40 -5.61
N VAL A 71 -21.92 -9.60 -4.94
CA VAL A 71 -22.00 -10.19 -3.60
C VAL A 71 -23.16 -11.18 -3.57
N SER A 72 -22.87 -12.47 -3.36
CA SER A 72 -23.90 -13.50 -3.20
C SER A 72 -24.88 -13.57 -4.38
N ASP A 73 -24.36 -13.53 -5.61
CA ASP A 73 -25.11 -13.53 -6.88
C ASP A 73 -26.05 -12.32 -7.08
N GLU A 74 -25.89 -11.28 -6.25
CA GLU A 74 -26.53 -9.98 -6.42
C GLU A 74 -25.49 -8.91 -6.73
N THR A 75 -25.73 -8.13 -7.78
CA THR A 75 -24.99 -6.91 -8.05
C THR A 75 -25.42 -5.82 -7.06
N ARG A 76 -24.47 -5.28 -6.29
CA ARG A 76 -24.71 -4.17 -5.36
C ARG A 76 -23.83 -2.98 -5.71
N THR A 77 -24.42 -1.79 -5.69
CA THR A 77 -23.66 -0.55 -5.86
C THR A 77 -22.93 -0.20 -4.55
N GLY A 78 -21.61 -0.10 -4.64
CA GLY A 78 -20.72 0.33 -3.57
C GLY A 78 -19.98 1.63 -3.93
N ILE A 79 -19.08 2.03 -3.03
CA ILE A 79 -18.15 3.13 -3.24
C ILE A 79 -16.74 2.55 -3.33
N ARG A 80 -16.03 2.93 -4.40
CA ARG A 80 -14.60 2.71 -4.57
C ARG A 80 -13.85 3.96 -4.13
N PHE A 81 -12.78 3.78 -3.37
CA PHE A 81 -11.86 4.84 -2.96
C PHE A 81 -10.52 4.59 -3.62
N THR A 82 -10.18 5.40 -4.62
CA THR A 82 -8.87 5.36 -5.27
C THR A 82 -7.91 6.26 -4.50
N VAL A 83 -6.94 5.66 -3.81
CA VAL A 83 -5.97 6.36 -2.94
C VAL A 83 -4.67 6.61 -3.70
N ARG A 84 -4.16 7.83 -3.57
CA ARG A 84 -2.97 8.36 -4.26
C ARG A 84 -2.20 9.31 -3.32
N SER A 85 -0.97 9.68 -3.67
CA SER A 85 -0.19 10.68 -2.93
C SER A 85 -0.25 12.05 -3.60
N ARG A 86 -0.37 13.12 -2.81
CA ARG A 86 -0.20 14.51 -3.26
C ARG A 86 1.27 14.88 -3.43
N THR A 87 2.13 14.28 -2.61
CA THR A 87 3.59 14.51 -2.68
C THR A 87 4.24 13.47 -3.58
N PRO A 88 5.36 13.81 -4.26
CA PRO A 88 6.15 12.83 -4.97
C PRO A 88 6.56 11.72 -4.02
N VAL A 89 6.22 10.48 -4.36
CA VAL A 89 6.58 9.32 -3.55
C VAL A 89 8.07 9.06 -3.83
N PRO A 90 8.98 9.15 -2.83
CA PRO A 90 10.37 8.75 -3.02
C PRO A 90 10.38 7.32 -3.55
N ALA A 91 11.25 7.04 -4.54
CA ALA A 91 11.26 5.79 -5.30
C ALA A 91 10.96 4.60 -4.39
N LEU A 92 9.75 4.07 -4.52
CA LEU A 92 9.29 2.94 -3.71
C LEU A 92 10.27 1.81 -3.96
N ARG A 93 10.85 1.23 -2.90
CA ARG A 93 11.73 0.07 -3.06
C ARG A 93 10.92 -1.00 -3.79
N PRO A 94 11.26 -1.37 -5.03
CA PRO A 94 10.57 -2.45 -5.70
C PRO A 94 10.71 -3.68 -4.81
N ARG A 95 9.66 -4.50 -4.72
CA ARG A 95 9.79 -5.82 -4.11
C ARG A 95 11.02 -6.48 -4.71
N ARG A 96 11.98 -6.85 -3.87
CA ARG A 96 12.80 -8.00 -4.20
C ARG A 96 11.79 -9.13 -4.38
N ARG A 97 11.62 -9.66 -5.60
CA ARG A 97 10.87 -10.92 -5.77
C ARG A 97 11.44 -11.90 -4.73
N ALA A 98 10.60 -12.75 -4.15
CA ALA A 98 11.08 -13.80 -3.23
C ALA A 98 12.21 -14.63 -3.86
N ASP A 99 12.23 -14.69 -5.19
CA ASP A 99 13.20 -15.42 -6.01
C ASP A 99 14.35 -14.56 -6.57
N ALA A 100 14.41 -13.26 -6.24
CA ALA A 100 15.48 -12.40 -6.75
C ALA A 100 16.77 -12.64 -5.94
N PRO A 101 17.90 -12.92 -6.61
CA PRO A 101 19.14 -13.30 -5.95
C PRO A 101 19.57 -12.23 -4.93
N PRO A 102 20.23 -12.62 -3.81
CA PRO A 102 20.82 -11.68 -2.85
C PRO A 102 21.70 -10.66 -3.60
N PRO A 103 21.84 -9.43 -3.08
CA PRO A 103 22.64 -8.44 -3.77
C PRO A 103 24.05 -9.03 -3.79
N PRO A 104 24.84 -8.81 -4.86
CA PRO A 104 26.24 -9.21 -4.80
C PRO A 104 26.79 -8.61 -3.52
N THR A 105 27.20 -9.47 -2.59
CA THR A 105 27.92 -9.07 -1.38
C THR A 105 29.01 -8.16 -1.90
N GLU A 106 28.98 -6.87 -1.52
CA GLU A 106 29.99 -5.91 -1.94
C GLU A 106 31.32 -6.62 -1.78
N ALA A 107 31.97 -6.89 -2.91
CA ALA A 107 33.25 -7.53 -2.91
C ALA A 107 34.11 -6.63 -2.05
N ARG A 108 34.42 -7.09 -0.84
CA ARG A 108 35.29 -6.39 0.09
C ARG A 108 36.51 -6.02 -0.73
N ALA A 109 36.75 -4.72 -0.91
CA ALA A 109 37.92 -4.27 -1.64
C ALA A 109 39.13 -4.96 -1.00
N PRO A 110 40.02 -5.57 -1.80
CA PRO A 110 41.17 -6.28 -1.26
C PRO A 110 41.94 -5.32 -0.37
N GLN A 111 42.31 -5.79 0.82
CA GLN A 111 43.08 -4.94 1.73
C GLN A 111 44.47 -4.70 1.12
N PRO A 112 45.14 -3.58 1.46
CA PRO A 112 46.43 -3.22 0.86
C PRO A 112 47.50 -4.32 0.96
N GLU A 113 47.37 -5.25 1.91
CA GLU A 113 48.27 -6.37 2.12
C GLU A 113 48.18 -7.46 1.04
N GLU A 114 47.07 -7.55 0.29
CA GLU A 114 46.86 -8.58 -0.76
C GLU A 114 47.55 -8.23 -2.10
N TRP A 115 48.26 -7.10 -2.20
CA TRP A 115 49.06 -6.71 -3.37
C TRP A 115 50.51 -7.22 -3.33
N GLN A 116 50.94 -7.89 -2.26
CA GLN A 116 52.33 -8.34 -2.13
C GLN A 116 52.66 -9.61 -2.93
N ASP A 117 51.64 -10.30 -3.47
CA ASP A 117 51.80 -11.57 -4.19
C ASP A 117 51.33 -11.52 -5.66
N ILE A 118 51.27 -10.32 -6.29
CA ILE A 118 51.06 -10.17 -7.76
C ILE A 118 52.20 -9.36 -8.38
#